data_AF-A0A534CWG4-F1
#
_entry.id   AF-A0A534CWG4-F1
#
_cell.length_a   1.000
_cell.length_b   1.000
_cell.length_c   1.000
_cell.angle_alpha   90.00
_cell.angle_beta   90.00
_cell.angle_gamma   90.00
#
_symmetry.space_group_name_H-M   'P 1'
#
loop_
_entity.id
_entity.type
_entity.pdbx_description
1 polymer ?
#
loop_
_entity_poly.entity_id
_entity_poly.type
_entity_poly.pdbx_seq_one_letter_code
_entity_poly.pdbx_strand_id
1 'polypeptide(L)' 'MYEHRRHAPLSPRRFVWRLLRHFALAALLLAASLWLGMAGYQHYEHLAWRDAFLNASMLLGGMGPVN' A
#
# COMPACT_ATOMS: atom_id res chain seq x y z
N MET A 1 13.78 -9.72 14.72
CA MET A 1 14.91 -10.20 15.53
C MET A 1 16.04 -10.51 14.57
N TYR A 2 17.06 -9.65 14.52
CA TYR A 2 18.13 -9.68 13.51
C TYR A 2 18.97 -10.95 13.61
N GLU A 3 19.31 -11.52 12.46
CA GLU A 3 19.97 -12.84 12.30
C GLU A 3 21.32 -12.92 13.06
N HIS A 4 21.61 -14.09 13.62
CA HIS A 4 22.87 -14.36 14.33
C HIS A 4 24.08 -14.19 13.38
N ARG A 5 25.14 -13.54 13.88
CA ARG A 5 26.40 -13.18 13.17
C ARG A 5 27.14 -14.32 12.45
N ARG A 6 26.66 -15.57 12.53
CA ARG A 6 27.32 -16.78 11.98
C ARG A 6 26.67 -17.35 10.71
N HIS A 7 25.53 -16.81 10.26
CA HIS A 7 24.96 -17.21 8.98
C HIS A 7 25.53 -16.36 7.85
N ALA A 8 26.01 -17.02 6.79
CA ALA A 8 26.43 -16.32 5.57
C ALA A 8 25.26 -15.47 5.07
N PRO A 9 25.44 -14.15 4.87
CA PRO A 9 24.37 -13.28 4.40
C PRO A 9 23.81 -13.85 3.10
N LEU A 10 22.48 -13.87 2.99
CA LEU A 10 21.77 -14.31 1.79
C LEU A 10 22.43 -13.72 0.54
N SER A 11 22.68 -14.55 -0.47
CA SER A 11 23.18 -14.08 -1.76
C SER A 11 22.36 -12.86 -2.22
N PRO A 12 22.96 -11.78 -2.75
CA PRO A 12 22.26 -10.53 -3.07
C PRO A 12 20.97 -10.76 -3.87
N ARG A 13 20.99 -11.73 -4.80
CA ARG A 13 19.82 -12.13 -5.60
C ARG A 13 18.63 -12.62 -4.78
N ARG A 14 18.87 -13.48 -3.78
CA ARG A 14 17.80 -14.00 -2.88
C ARG A 14 17.29 -12.93 -1.95
N PHE A 15 18.16 -12.03 -1.49
CA PHE A 15 17.78 -10.87 -0.68
C PHE A 15 16.85 -9.93 -1.47
N VAL A 16 17.22 -9.57 -2.71
CA VAL A 16 16.39 -8.74 -3.60
C VAL A 16 15.03 -9.38 -3.87
N TRP A 17 14.98 -10.68 -4.17
CA TRP A 17 13.69 -11.38 -4.35
C TRP A 17 12.81 -11.33 -3.10
N ARG A 18 13.39 -11.47 -1.91
CA ARG A 18 12.64 -11.35 -0.65
C ARG A 18 12.11 -9.93 -0.51
N LEU A 19 12.93 -8.91 -0.74
CA LEU A 19 12.52 -7.51 -0.67
C LEU A 19 11.40 -7.19 -1.66
N LEU A 20 11.54 -7.60 -2.93
CA LEU A 20 10.54 -7.40 -3.97
C LEU A 20 9.20 -8.06 -3.65
N ARG A 21 9.20 -9.27 -3.07
CA ARG A 21 7.97 -9.94 -2.65
C ARG A 21 7.23 -9.18 -1.55
N HIS A 22 7.95 -8.70 -0.54
CA HIS A 22 7.34 -7.92 0.54
C HIS A 22 6.83 -6.57 0.04
N PHE A 23 7.63 -5.90 -0.80
CA PHE A 23 7.24 -4.67 -1.47
C PHE A 23 5.98 -4.86 -2.34
N ALA A 24 5.94 -5.92 -3.15
CA ALA A 24 4.79 -6.23 -3.99
C ALA A 24 3.53 -6.53 -3.15
N LEU A 25 3.67 -7.27 -2.04
CA LEU A 25 2.55 -7.54 -1.13
C LEU A 25 2.02 -6.25 -0.51
N ALA A 26 2.91 -5.38 -0.03
CA ALA A 26 2.53 -4.09 0.54
C ALA A 26 1.86 -3.17 -0.50
N ALA A 27 2.44 -3.09 -1.71
CA ALA A 27 1.89 -2.32 -2.81
C ALA A 27 0.51 -2.82 -3.24
N LEU A 28 0.32 -4.14 -3.29
CA LEU A 28 -0.98 -4.75 -3.60
C LEU A 28 -2.03 -4.39 -2.54
N LEU A 29 -1.67 -4.48 -1.26
CA LEU A 29 -2.57 -4.15 -0.16
C LEU A 29 -2.95 -2.66 -0.17
N LEU A 30 -1.98 -1.77 -0.44
CA LEU A 30 -2.20 -0.34 -0.63
C LEU A 30 -3.15 -0.07 -1.81
N ALA A 31 -2.89 -0.68 -2.97
CA ALA A 31 -3.71 -0.50 -4.15
C ALA A 31 -5.14 -1.00 -3.95
N ALA A 32 -5.30 -2.18 -3.33
CA ALA A 32 -6.62 -2.74 -3.01
C ALA A 32 -7.39 -1.85 -2.03
N SER A 33 -6.72 -1.32 -1.00
CA SER A 33 -7.32 -0.41 -0.03
C SER A 33 -7.80 0.88 -0.69
N LEU A 34 -6.96 1.50 -1.53
CA LEU A 34 -7.34 2.70 -2.28
C LEU A 34 -8.49 2.43 -3.24
N TRP A 35 -8.47 1.30 -3.95
CA TRP A 35 -9.51 0.96 -4.90
C TRP A 35 -10.86 0.76 -4.22
N LEU A 36 -10.89 0.08 -3.07
CA LEU A 36 -12.08 -0.05 -2.24
C LEU A 36 -12.58 1.31 -1.71
N GLY A 37 -11.67 2.18 -1.24
CA GLY A 37 -12.03 3.52 -0.78
C GLY A 37 -12.61 4.38 -1.90
N MET A 38 -11.98 4.38 -3.08
CA MET A 38 -12.47 5.07 -4.27
C MET A 38 -13.84 4.56 -4.71
N ALA A 39 -14.04 3.24 -4.74
CA ALA A 39 -15.32 2.64 -5.09
C ALA A 39 -16.41 3.03 -4.08
N GLY A 40 -16.09 3.10 -2.78
CA GLY A 40 -16.99 3.62 -1.75
C GLY A 40 -17.39 5.07 -2.01
N TYR A 41 -16.41 5.96 -2.22
CA TYR A 41 -16.68 7.37 -2.51
C TYR A 41 -17.48 7.60 -3.79
N GLN A 42 -17.20 6.83 -4.83
CA GLN A 42 -17.94 6.93 -6.10
C GLN A 42 -19.37 6.40 -5.95
N HIS A 43 -19.57 5.31 -5.20
CA HIS A 43 -20.88 4.68 -5.04
C HIS A 43 -21.79 5.41 -4.05
N TYR A 44 -21.25 5.84 -2.90
CA TYR A 44 -22.04 6.46 -1.83
C TYR A 44 -22.09 7.99 -1.92
N GLU A 45 -21.00 8.64 -2.31
CA GLU A 45 -20.93 10.12 -2.38
C GLU A 45 -20.97 10.65 -3.82
N HIS A 46 -21.05 9.77 -4.83
CA HIS A 46 -21.08 10.13 -6.25
C HIS A 46 -19.91 11.05 -6.69
N LEU A 47 -18.79 11.03 -5.94
CA LEU A 47 -17.62 11.82 -6.24
C LEU A 47 -16.99 11.40 -7.56
N ALA A 48 -16.37 12.37 -8.25
CA ALA A 48 -15.54 12.05 -9.41
C ALA A 48 -14.37 11.17 -8.96
N TRP A 49 -13.93 10.24 -9.81
CA TRP A 49 -12.85 9.30 -9.51
C TRP A 49 -11.56 9.97 -9.01
N ARG A 50 -11.27 11.20 -9.47
CA ARG A 50 -10.12 12.00 -9.03
C ARG A 50 -10.26 12.44 -7.57
N ASP A 51 -11.43 12.94 -7.20
CA ASP A 51 -11.73 13.40 -5.84
C ASP A 51 -11.87 12.22 -4.87
N ALA A 52 -12.46 11.12 -5.34
CA ALA A 52 -12.53 9.85 -4.63
C ALA A 52 -11.13 9.28 -4.34
N PHE A 53 -10.18 9.38 -5.29
CA PHE A 53 -8.79 8.98 -5.07
C PHE A 53 -8.09 9.88 -4.05
N LEU A 54 -8.26 11.21 -4.17
CA LEU A 54 -7.67 12.16 -3.24
C LEU A 54 -8.16 11.87 -1.82
N ASN A 55 -9.47 11.81 -1.61
CA ASN A 55 -10.06 11.56 -0.30
C ASN A 55 -9.69 10.18 0.28
N ALA A 56 -9.71 9.12 -0.54
CA ALA A 56 -9.24 7.81 -0.11
C ALA A 56 -7.76 7.81 0.29
N SER A 57 -6.91 8.55 -0.43
CA SER A 57 -5.48 8.68 -0.11
C SER A 57 -5.23 9.48 1.17
N MET A 58 -6.03 10.53 1.42
CA MET A 58 -5.94 11.32 2.65
C MET A 58 -6.30 10.50 3.86
N LEU A 59 -7.43 9.78 3.81
CA LEU A 59 -7.86 8.82 4.84
C LEU A 59 -6.78 7.78 5.13
N LEU A 60 -6.20 7.19 4.08
CA LEU A 60 -5.15 6.19 4.23
C LEU A 60 -3.86 6.80 4.83
N GLY A 61 -3.57 8.06 4.52
CA GLY A 61 -2.49 8.84 5.12
C GLY A 61 -2.77 9.35 6.54
N GLY A 62 -3.95 9.10 7.10
CA GLY A 62 -4.36 9.55 8.43
C GLY A 62 -4.81 11.02 8.50
N MET A 63 -4.95 11.66 7.35
CA MET A 63 -5.52 13.00 7.23
C MET A 63 -7.03 12.89 7.00
N GLY A 64 -7.82 13.81 7.57
CA GLY A 64 -9.27 13.84 7.33
C GLY A 64 -9.58 14.05 5.84
N PRO A 65 -10.69 13.50 5.33
CA PRO A 65 -11.13 13.76 3.96
C PRO A 65 -11.39 15.25 3.76
N VAL A 66 -10.95 15.77 2.62
CA VAL A 66 -11.22 17.14 2.18
C VAL A 66 -12.42 17.06 1.25
N ASN A 67 -13.60 17.24 1.86
CA ASN A 67 -14.86 17.51 1.18
C ASN A 67 -15.29 18.94 1.50
#